data_AF-A0A7S3IIQ4-F1
#
_entry.id   AF-A0A7S3IIQ4-F1
#
_cell.length_a   1.000
_cell.length_b   1.000
_cell.length_c   1.000
_cell.angle_alpha   90.00
_cell.angle_beta   90.00
_cell.angle_gamma   90.00
#
_symmetry.space_group_name_H-M   'P 1'
#
loop_
_entity.id
_entity.type
_entity.pdbx_description
1 polymer ?
#
loop_
_entity_poly.entity_id
_entity_poly.type
_entity_poly.pdbx_seq_one_letter_code
_entity_poly.pdbx_strand_id
1 'polypeptide(L)'
;MSTSIQENNVQIHPTADQPNPEGPQQEQGSKKKWLIKGAVLLAIGFAIVLVFVFKSEVEEILESFLDWVEKHKVLGPFLLALVYIIAVVFFLPGSILTIGAGLTFKAAYGSTGQALLVGSLAVWIGASIGATVAMLLGRFVFKESVEKLSQ
;
A
#
# COMPACT_ATOMS: atom_id res chain seq x y z
N MET A 1 28.07 -25.87 -82.33
CA MET A 1 28.38 -25.97 -80.89
C MET A 1 28.97 -24.62 -80.52
N SER A 2 28.25 -23.65 -79.95
CA SER A 2 27.29 -23.70 -78.84
C SER A 2 26.47 -22.39 -78.83
N THR A 3 25.15 -22.53 -78.71
CA THR A 3 24.18 -21.80 -77.86
C THR A 3 24.51 -20.40 -77.34
N SER A 4 23.62 -19.41 -77.62
CA SER A 4 22.79 -18.74 -76.58
C SER A 4 21.96 -17.59 -77.18
N ILE A 5 20.70 -17.87 -77.52
CA ILE A 5 19.65 -16.86 -77.72
C ILE A 5 19.27 -16.34 -76.33
N GLN A 6 19.52 -15.06 -76.06
CA GLN A 6 18.96 -14.34 -74.91
C GLN A 6 17.57 -13.85 -75.31
N GLU A 7 16.54 -14.57 -74.90
CA GLU A 7 15.15 -14.22 -75.11
C GLU A 7 14.73 -13.19 -74.06
N ASN A 8 14.70 -11.94 -74.49
CA ASN A 8 14.10 -10.84 -73.76
C ASN A 8 12.57 -11.00 -73.81
N ASN A 9 11.96 -11.49 -72.74
CA ASN A 9 10.51 -11.49 -72.59
C ASN A 9 10.11 -10.89 -71.24
N VAL A 10 9.88 -9.59 -71.26
CA VAL A 10 9.21 -8.84 -70.20
C VAL A 10 7.73 -9.24 -70.19
N GLN A 11 7.39 -10.23 -69.37
CA GLN A 11 6.01 -10.56 -69.03
C GLN A 11 5.52 -9.61 -67.92
N ILE A 12 4.78 -8.58 -68.34
CA ILE A 12 3.92 -7.76 -67.50
C ILE A 12 2.61 -8.53 -67.25
N HIS A 13 2.37 -8.94 -66.00
CA HIS A 13 1.05 -9.39 -65.55
C HIS A 13 0.52 -8.44 -64.47
N PRO A 14 -0.68 -7.85 -64.64
CA PRO A 14 -1.27 -6.92 -63.68
C PRO A 14 -2.21 -7.62 -62.68
N THR A 15 -2.20 -7.08 -61.45
CA THR A 15 -3.27 -7.12 -60.43
C THR A 15 -3.58 -8.45 -59.73
N ALA A 16 -3.15 -8.56 -58.48
CA ALA A 16 -4.02 -9.02 -57.40
C ALA A 16 -3.53 -8.43 -56.07
N ASP A 17 -4.35 -7.51 -55.58
CA ASP A 17 -4.47 -7.06 -54.20
C ASP A 17 -4.30 -8.24 -53.23
N GLN A 18 -3.12 -8.39 -52.63
CA GLN A 18 -2.92 -9.27 -51.50
C GLN A 18 -3.07 -8.40 -50.26
N PRO A 19 -4.20 -8.46 -49.53
CA PRO A 19 -4.26 -7.89 -48.20
C PRO A 19 -3.25 -8.70 -47.36
N ASN A 20 -2.09 -8.11 -47.12
CA ASN A 20 -1.14 -8.66 -46.16
C ASN A 20 -1.89 -8.78 -44.82
N PRO A 21 -2.08 -9.98 -44.27
CA PRO A 21 -2.78 -10.12 -43.01
C PRO A 21 -1.92 -9.42 -41.96
N GLU A 22 -2.45 -8.31 -41.44
CA GLU A 22 -2.03 -7.77 -40.16
C GLU A 22 -2.14 -8.91 -39.15
N GLY A 23 -1.00 -9.58 -38.90
CA GLY A 23 -0.91 -10.57 -37.84
C GLY A 23 -1.39 -9.89 -36.54
N PRO A 24 -2.19 -10.57 -35.71
CA PRO A 24 -2.76 -9.95 -34.51
C PRO A 24 -1.63 -9.42 -33.63
N GLN A 25 -1.49 -8.09 -33.65
CA GLN A 25 -0.58 -7.33 -32.81
C GLN A 25 -1.05 -7.52 -31.37
N GLN A 26 -0.39 -8.46 -30.68
CA GLN A 26 -0.15 -8.47 -29.23
C GLN A 26 -1.14 -7.66 -28.36
N GLU A 27 -2.39 -8.10 -28.28
CA GLU A 27 -3.40 -7.55 -27.34
C GLU A 27 -3.33 -8.22 -25.95
N GLN A 28 -2.16 -8.69 -25.50
CA GLN A 28 -2.02 -9.35 -24.19
C GLN A 28 -1.63 -8.39 -23.05
N GLY A 29 -1.19 -7.17 -23.36
CA GLY A 29 -0.74 -6.19 -22.37
C GLY A 29 -1.86 -5.45 -21.61
N SER A 30 -3.11 -5.48 -22.09
CA SER A 30 -4.22 -4.70 -21.52
C SER A 30 -5.03 -5.49 -20.47
N LYS A 31 -5.33 -6.76 -20.75
CA LYS A 31 -6.18 -7.61 -19.89
C LYS A 31 -5.54 -7.88 -18.53
N LYS A 32 -4.22 -8.09 -18.49
CA LYS A 32 -3.45 -8.28 -17.25
C LYS A 32 -3.44 -7.03 -16.37
N LYS A 33 -3.35 -5.84 -16.97
CA LYS A 33 -3.44 -4.56 -16.24
C LYS A 33 -4.84 -4.32 -15.68
N TRP A 34 -5.89 -4.74 -16.39
CA TRP A 34 -7.28 -4.62 -15.94
C TRP A 34 -7.61 -5.61 -14.81
N LEU A 35 -7.09 -6.84 -14.89
CA LEU A 35 -7.19 -7.83 -13.81
C LEU A 35 -6.43 -7.40 -12.54
N ILE A 36 -5.22 -6.84 -12.67
CA ILE A 36 -4.47 -6.30 -11.52
C ILE A 36 -5.23 -5.10 -10.91
N LYS A 37 -5.76 -4.19 -11.73
CA LYS A 37 -6.58 -3.08 -11.23
C LYS A 37 -7.84 -3.57 -10.51
N GLY A 38 -8.51 -4.59 -11.03
CA GLY A 38 -9.67 -5.21 -10.40
C GLY A 38 -9.33 -5.89 -9.08
N ALA A 39 -8.24 -6.66 -9.02
CA ALA A 39 -7.76 -7.29 -7.80
C ALA A 39 -7.34 -6.27 -6.73
N VAL A 40 -6.70 -5.17 -7.14
CA VAL A 40 -6.35 -4.06 -6.24
C VAL A 40 -7.60 -3.37 -5.71
N LEU A 41 -8.60 -3.10 -6.56
CA LEU A 41 -9.87 -2.51 -6.12
C LEU A 41 -10.61 -3.43 -5.13
N LEU A 42 -10.62 -4.73 -5.40
CA LEU A 42 -11.24 -5.73 -4.53
C LEU A 42 -10.51 -5.83 -3.18
N ALA A 43 -9.18 -5.83 -3.20
CA ALA A 43 -8.36 -5.83 -1.98
C ALA A 43 -8.58 -4.56 -1.15
N ILE A 44 -8.69 -3.39 -1.79
CA ILE A 44 -9.02 -2.12 -1.12
C ILE A 44 -10.42 -2.19 -0.51
N GLY A 45 -11.42 -2.65 -1.28
CA GLY A 45 -12.78 -2.82 -0.77
C GLY A 45 -12.86 -3.77 0.42
N PHE A 46 -12.14 -4.90 0.35
CA PHE A 46 -12.04 -5.86 1.44
C PHE A 46 -11.36 -5.27 2.67
N ALA A 47 -10.25 -4.53 2.50
CA ALA A 47 -9.59 -3.83 3.58
C ALA A 47 -10.51 -2.81 4.26
N ILE A 48 -11.33 -2.07 3.49
CA ILE A 48 -12.31 -1.12 4.04
C ILE A 48 -13.36 -1.84 4.89
N VAL A 49 -13.89 -2.97 4.42
CA VAL A 49 -14.87 -3.77 5.17
C VAL A 49 -14.25 -4.31 6.47
N LEU A 50 -13.02 -4.83 6.41
CA LEU A 50 -12.32 -5.27 7.61
C LEU A 50 -12.16 -4.12 8.61
N VAL A 51 -11.71 -2.94 8.17
CA VAL A 51 -11.59 -1.78 9.06
C VAL A 51 -12.92 -1.43 9.71
N PHE A 52 -14.05 -1.52 8.98
CA PHE A 52 -15.38 -1.24 9.53
C PHE A 52 -15.82 -2.26 10.58
N VAL A 53 -15.57 -3.55 10.35
CA VAL A 53 -15.96 -4.63 11.28
C VAL A 53 -15.11 -4.59 12.55
N PHE A 54 -13.79 -4.42 12.41
CA PHE A 54 -12.87 -4.39 13.55
C PHE A 54 -12.89 -3.05 14.30
N LYS A 55 -13.52 -2.00 13.76
CA LYS A 55 -13.56 -0.68 14.39
C LYS A 55 -14.10 -0.73 15.83
N SER A 56 -15.22 -1.43 16.03
CA SER A 56 -15.94 -1.47 17.30
C SER A 56 -15.07 -1.99 18.45
N GLU A 57 -14.49 -3.18 18.28
CA GLU A 57 -13.62 -3.81 19.29
C GLU A 57 -12.39 -2.94 19.60
N VAL A 58 -11.78 -2.36 18.55
CA VAL A 58 -10.57 -1.55 18.69
C VAL A 58 -10.89 -0.25 19.43
N GLU A 59 -12.05 0.37 19.18
CA GLU A 59 -12.47 1.61 19.82
C GLU A 59 -12.67 1.40 21.34
N GLU A 60 -13.31 0.31 21.76
CA GLU A 60 -13.52 -0.01 23.19
C GLU A 60 -12.21 -0.32 23.94
N ILE A 61 -11.34 -1.14 23.34
CA ILE A 61 -10.00 -1.42 23.90
C ILE A 61 -9.19 -0.12 24.01
N LEU A 62 -9.30 0.73 22.98
CA LEU A 62 -8.55 1.96 22.92
C LEU A 62 -9.05 2.96 23.97
N GLU A 63 -10.36 3.16 24.10
CA GLU A 63 -10.95 4.00 25.16
C GLU A 63 -10.52 3.53 26.56
N SER A 64 -10.55 2.23 26.82
CA SER A 64 -10.06 1.68 28.10
C SER A 64 -8.57 1.94 28.32
N PHE A 65 -7.76 1.85 27.26
CA PHE A 65 -6.33 2.17 27.33
C PHE A 65 -6.10 3.67 27.59
N LEU A 66 -6.87 4.55 26.93
CA LEU A 66 -6.78 5.98 27.13
C LEU A 66 -7.15 6.37 28.56
N ASP A 67 -8.22 5.81 29.13
CA ASP A 67 -8.59 6.06 30.53
C ASP A 67 -7.46 5.65 31.50
N TRP A 68 -6.75 4.55 31.20
CA TRP A 68 -5.57 4.14 31.97
C TRP A 68 -4.40 5.13 31.84
N VAL A 69 -4.15 5.61 30.62
CA VAL A 69 -3.13 6.63 30.31
C VAL A 69 -3.43 7.95 31.01
N GLU A 70 -4.71 8.33 31.11
CA GLU A 70 -5.16 9.53 31.82
C GLU A 70 -4.77 9.48 33.31
N LYS A 71 -4.97 8.32 33.93
CA LYS A 71 -4.63 8.08 35.34
C LYS A 71 -3.12 8.06 35.59
N HIS A 72 -2.32 7.66 34.60
CA HIS A 72 -0.85 7.51 34.72
C HIS A 72 -0.07 8.58 33.93
N LYS A 73 0.01 9.80 34.50
CA LYS A 73 0.62 10.97 33.84
C LYS A 73 2.06 10.77 33.35
N VAL A 74 2.90 10.05 34.09
CA VAL A 74 4.34 9.87 33.76
C VAL A 74 4.60 8.71 32.79
N LEU A 75 3.88 7.60 32.94
CA LEU A 75 4.06 6.39 32.11
C LEU A 75 3.21 6.41 30.82
N GLY A 76 2.14 7.21 30.81
CA GLY A 76 1.21 7.35 29.70
C GLY A 76 1.86 7.64 28.34
N PRO A 77 2.76 8.64 28.21
CA PRO A 77 3.44 8.94 26.94
C PRO A 77 4.25 7.78 26.38
N PHE A 78 4.88 7.00 27.25
CA PHE A 78 5.76 5.91 26.86
C PHE A 78 4.96 4.73 26.30
N LEU A 79 3.87 4.34 26.98
CA LEU A 79 2.97 3.31 26.47
C LEU A 79 2.23 3.76 25.21
N LEU A 80 1.83 5.02 25.13
CA LEU A 80 1.16 5.56 23.95
C LEU A 80 2.08 5.50 22.72
N ALA A 81 3.36 5.85 22.87
CA ALA A 81 4.35 5.70 21.80
C ALA A 81 4.52 4.24 21.36
N LEU A 82 4.55 3.29 22.30
CA LEU A 82 4.66 1.86 22.00
C LEU A 82 3.45 1.34 21.21
N VAL A 83 2.24 1.69 21.66
CA VAL A 83 0.98 1.35 20.96
C VAL A 83 0.96 2.01 19.58
N TYR A 84 1.45 3.24 19.46
CA TYR A 84 1.54 3.94 18.18
C TYR A 84 2.48 3.23 17.20
N ILE A 85 3.62 2.72 17.65
CA ILE A 85 4.54 1.93 16.81
C ILE A 85 3.82 0.70 16.26
N ILE A 86 3.10 -0.03 17.11
CA ILE A 86 2.34 -1.22 16.70
C ILE A 86 1.26 -0.83 15.69
N ALA A 87 0.49 0.23 15.97
CA ALA A 87 -0.55 0.71 15.07
C ALA A 87 0.02 1.08 13.67
N VAL A 88 1.17 1.75 13.62
CA VAL A 88 1.84 2.11 12.36
C VAL A 88 2.32 0.86 11.60
N VAL A 89 2.90 -0.13 12.31
CA VAL A 89 3.33 -1.39 11.70
C VAL A 89 2.14 -2.15 11.09
N PHE A 90 0.97 -2.09 11.73
CA PHE A 90 -0.26 -2.70 11.24
C PHE A 90 -1.04 -1.82 10.24
N PHE A 91 -0.49 -0.68 9.82
CA PHE A 91 -1.18 0.29 8.93
C PHE A 91 -2.54 0.78 9.47
N LEU A 92 -2.71 0.85 10.80
CA LEU A 92 -3.91 1.43 11.40
C LEU A 92 -3.93 2.96 11.21
N PRO A 93 -5.13 3.57 11.07
CA PRO A 93 -5.27 5.01 11.01
C PRO A 93 -4.85 5.65 12.34
N GLY A 94 -3.64 6.22 12.38
CA GLY A 94 -3.08 6.87 13.58
C GLY A 94 -3.81 8.12 14.05
N SER A 95 -4.81 8.60 13.30
CA SER A 95 -5.65 9.76 13.64
C SER A 95 -6.44 9.55 14.93
N ILE A 96 -7.01 8.36 15.14
CA ILE A 96 -7.77 8.04 16.35
C ILE A 96 -6.84 8.12 17.57
N LEU A 97 -5.65 7.54 17.46
CA LEU A 97 -4.67 7.49 18.54
C LEU A 97 -4.10 8.89 18.84
N THR A 98 -3.93 9.74 17.83
CA THR A 98 -3.42 11.11 17.97
C THR A 98 -4.45 12.04 18.62
N ILE A 99 -5.72 11.96 18.18
CA ILE A 99 -6.83 12.73 18.78
C ILE A 99 -7.05 12.27 20.22
N GLY A 100 -7.09 10.96 20.39
CA GLY A 100 -7.19 10.30 21.68
C GLY A 100 -6.12 10.78 22.66
N ALA A 101 -4.85 10.65 22.28
CA ALA A 101 -3.71 11.14 23.07
C ALA A 101 -3.88 12.62 23.48
N GLY A 102 -4.28 13.48 22.54
CA GLY A 102 -4.48 14.91 22.80
C GLY A 102 -5.54 15.18 23.87
N LEU A 103 -6.66 14.45 23.84
CA LEU A 103 -7.72 14.54 24.85
C LEU A 103 -7.26 14.00 26.21
N THR A 104 -6.61 12.84 26.22
CA THR A 104 -6.11 12.19 27.45
C THR A 104 -5.03 13.03 28.14
N PHE A 105 -4.07 13.57 27.38
CA PHE A 105 -3.01 14.41 27.98
C PHE A 105 -3.54 15.77 28.44
N LYS A 106 -4.54 16.34 27.76
CA LYS A 106 -5.22 17.54 28.22
C LYS A 106 -5.91 17.29 29.57
N ALA A 107 -6.61 16.16 29.71
CA ALA A 107 -7.24 15.77 30.96
C ALA A 107 -6.21 15.47 32.07
N ALA A 108 -5.11 14.80 31.73
CA ALA A 108 -4.05 14.43 32.68
C ALA A 108 -3.24 15.64 33.20
N TYR A 109 -2.80 16.53 32.33
CA TYR A 109 -1.88 17.62 32.70
C TYR A 109 -2.58 18.94 33.03
N GLY A 110 -3.85 19.13 32.68
CA GLY A 110 -4.61 20.38 32.93
C GLY A 110 -4.11 21.62 32.15
N SER A 111 -2.92 21.56 31.55
CA SER A 111 -2.31 22.59 30.70
C SER A 111 -2.09 22.06 29.29
N THR A 112 -2.86 22.60 28.33
CA THR A 112 -2.86 22.18 26.92
C THR A 112 -1.47 22.27 26.27
N GLY A 113 -0.63 23.23 26.68
CA GLY A 113 0.68 23.45 26.06
C GLY A 113 1.69 22.32 26.31
N GLN A 114 1.81 21.86 27.56
CA GLN A 114 2.74 20.77 27.91
C GLN A 114 2.25 19.42 27.38
N ALA A 115 0.93 19.19 27.45
CA ALA A 115 0.28 17.99 26.90
C ALA A 115 0.58 17.83 25.40
N LEU A 116 0.44 18.91 24.62
CA LEU A 116 0.68 18.86 23.18
C LEU A 116 2.15 18.61 22.84
N LEU A 117 3.08 19.23 23.56
CA LEU A 117 4.51 19.05 23.30
C LEU A 117 4.96 17.62 23.57
N VAL A 118 4.60 17.06 24.74
CA VAL A 118 4.99 15.70 25.11
C VAL A 118 4.28 14.67 24.22
N GLY A 119 2.98 14.84 23.99
CA GLY A 119 2.21 13.96 23.12
C GLY A 119 2.70 13.98 21.66
N SER A 120 2.96 15.16 21.10
CA SER A 120 3.44 15.29 19.71
C SER A 120 4.84 14.71 19.53
N LEU A 121 5.75 14.93 20.49
CA LEU A 121 7.10 14.35 20.43
C LEU A 121 7.05 12.82 20.52
N ALA A 122 6.23 12.28 21.43
CA ALA A 122 6.07 10.83 21.58
C ALA A 122 5.47 10.19 20.31
N VAL A 123 4.42 10.80 19.76
CA VAL A 123 3.78 10.36 18.50
C VAL A 123 4.75 10.46 17.32
N TRP A 124 5.51 11.54 17.21
CA TRP A 124 6.45 11.76 16.11
C TRP A 124 7.61 10.74 16.11
N ILE A 125 8.18 10.46 17.28
CA ILE A 125 9.21 9.43 17.44
C ILE A 125 8.63 8.05 17.14
N GLY A 126 7.46 7.72 17.70
CA GLY A 126 6.76 6.46 17.44
C GLY A 126 6.44 6.27 15.96
N ALA A 127 5.95 7.31 15.28
CA ALA A 127 5.66 7.31 13.85
C ALA A 127 6.91 7.05 13.00
N SER A 128 8.02 7.72 13.33
CA SER A 128 9.27 7.60 12.58
C SER A 128 9.88 6.19 12.69
N ILE A 129 9.89 5.64 13.91
CA ILE A 129 10.38 4.29 14.17
C ILE A 129 9.45 3.25 13.54
N GLY A 130 8.14 3.38 13.75
CA GLY A 130 7.13 2.49 13.19
C GLY A 130 7.18 2.45 11.66
N ALA A 131 7.32 3.60 11.01
CA ALA A 131 7.46 3.67 9.55
C ALA A 131 8.74 3.00 9.04
N THR A 132 9.85 3.17 9.77
CA THR A 132 11.12 2.51 9.45
C THR A 132 10.98 0.98 9.55
N VAL A 133 10.34 0.48 10.61
CA VAL A 133 10.08 -0.95 10.81
C VAL A 133 9.13 -1.50 9.76
N ALA A 134 8.04 -0.78 9.46
CA ALA A 134 7.07 -1.15 8.43
C ALA A 134 7.72 -1.23 7.04
N MET A 135 8.61 -0.30 6.71
CA MET A 135 9.38 -0.31 5.46
C MET A 135 10.33 -1.51 5.40
N LEU A 136 10.97 -1.86 6.52
CA LEU A 136 11.84 -3.03 6.61
C LEU A 136 11.05 -4.32 6.42
N LEU A 137 9.93 -4.48 7.12
CA LEU A 137 9.02 -5.62 6.98
C LEU A 137 8.50 -5.75 5.55
N GLY A 138 8.07 -4.65 4.93
CA GLY A 138 7.66 -4.63 3.53
C GLY A 138 8.77 -5.10 2.59
N ARG A 139 10.02 -4.69 2.85
CA ARG A 139 11.19 -5.12 2.07
C ARG A 139 11.46 -6.62 2.19
N PHE A 140 11.20 -7.25 3.33
CA PHE A 140 11.40 -8.70 3.51
C PHE A 140 10.24 -9.52 2.94
N VAL A 141 8.99 -9.12 3.20
CA VAL A 141 7.78 -9.84 2.74
C VAL A 141 7.63 -9.81 1.21
N PHE A 142 7.94 -8.67 0.57
CA PHE A 142 7.91 -8.60 -0.90
C PHE A 142 9.04 -9.38 -1.57
N LYS A 143 10.19 -9.53 -0.91
CA LYS A 143 11.32 -10.26 -1.48
C LYS A 143 11.01 -11.76 -1.63
N GLU A 144 10.39 -12.36 -0.61
CA GLU A 144 9.94 -13.76 -0.68
C GLU A 144 8.81 -13.98 -1.69
N SER A 145 7.91 -13.00 -1.84
CA SER A 145 6.77 -13.10 -2.76
C SER A 145 7.21 -13.13 -4.24
N VAL A 146 8.28 -12.42 -4.59
CA VAL A 146 8.83 -12.43 -5.95
C VAL A 146 9.66 -13.68 -6.22
N GLU A 147 10.38 -14.19 -5.21
CA GLU A 147 11.20 -15.40 -5.33
C GLU A 147 10.33 -16.66 -5.55
N LYS A 148 9.15 -16.73 -4.93
CA LYS A 148 8.16 -17.81 -5.14
C LYS A 148 7.42 -17.77 -6.47
N LEU A 149 7.40 -16.64 -7.18
CA LEU A 149 6.76 -16.50 -8.50
C LEU A 149 7.72 -16.85 -9.65
N SER A 150 9.02 -17.05 -9.35
CA SER A 150 10.08 -17.35 -10.32
C SER A 150 10.53 -18.82 -10.30
N GLN A 151 9.97 -19.66 -9.43
CA GLN A 151 10.11 -21.13 -9.46
C GLN A 151 8.80 -21.77 -9.90
#